data_AF-A0A0U5K031-F1
#
_entry.id   AF-A0A0U5K031-F1
#
_cell.length_a   1.000
_cell.length_b   1.000
_cell.length_c   1.000
_cell.angle_alpha   90.00
_cell.angle_beta   90.00
_cell.angle_gamma   90.00
#
_symmetry.space_group_name_H-M   'P 1'
#
loop_
_entity.id
_entity.type
_entity.pdbx_description
1 polymer ?
#
loop_
_entity_poly.entity_id
_entity_poly.type
_entity_poly.pdbx_seq_one_letter_code
_entity_poly.pdbx_strand_id
1 'polypeptide(L)' 'MPSGTIHALIVLETQQSSDITYRIYDYDRRDKKTGQLRQLHLRQAKDVTTVPFTEPQITPPLSMMVIQ' A
#
# COMPACT_ATOMS: atom_id res chain seq x y z
N MET A 1 0.94 3.88 -5.59
CA MET A 1 2.05 4.19 -4.64
C MET A 1 3.24 3.25 -4.88
N PRO A 2 4.49 3.63 -4.56
CA PRO A 2 5.64 2.71 -4.65
C PRO A 2 5.50 1.52 -3.70
N SER A 3 6.02 0.35 -4.09
CA SER A 3 6.03 -0.83 -3.20
C SER A 3 6.85 -0.56 -1.93
N GLY A 4 6.47 -1.20 -0.83
CA GLY A 4 7.15 -1.06 0.47
C GLY A 4 6.81 0.18 1.29
N THR A 5 5.90 1.05 0.81
CA THR A 5 5.45 2.24 1.55
C THR A 5 4.15 1.98 2.31
N ILE A 6 4.06 2.39 3.58
CA ILE A 6 2.86 2.21 4.42
C ILE A 6 1.84 3.32 4.15
N HIS A 7 0.61 2.96 3.78
CA HIS A 7 -0.48 3.91 3.53
C HIS A 7 -1.86 3.40 3.97
N ALA A 8 -2.78 4.34 4.22
CA ALA A 8 -4.21 4.10 4.38
C ALA A 8 -4.98 5.12 3.52
N LEU A 9 -5.95 4.64 2.72
CA LEU A 9 -6.65 5.46 1.72
C LEU A 9 -8.17 5.25 1.77
N ILE A 10 -8.92 6.28 1.36
CA ILE A 10 -10.36 6.24 1.04
C ILE A 10 -10.56 6.92 -0.32
N VAL A 11 -9.98 6.35 -1.38
CA VAL A 11 -10.03 6.86 -2.77
C VAL A 11 -10.03 5.70 -3.78
N LEU A 12 -10.30 5.98 -5.06
CA LEU A 12 -10.07 5.04 -6.16
C LEU A 12 -8.57 5.05 -6.51
N GLU A 13 -7.90 3.90 -6.41
CA GLU A 13 -6.48 3.73 -6.77
C GLU A 13 -6.34 2.68 -7.89
N THR A 14 -5.61 3.01 -8.96
CA THR A 14 -5.16 2.04 -9.94
C THR A 14 -3.81 1.48 -9.50
N GLN A 15 -3.73 0.16 -9.34
CA GLN A 15 -2.53 -0.53 -8.87
C GLN A 15 -2.03 -1.51 -9.94
N GLN A 16 -0.74 -1.82 -9.92
CA GLN A 16 -0.23 -2.98 -10.66
C GLN A 16 -0.87 -4.25 -10.12
N SER A 17 -1.09 -5.27 -10.97
CA SER A 17 -1.64 -6.56 -10.53
C SER A 17 -0.71 -7.15 -9.48
N SER A 18 -1.18 -7.27 -8.24
CA SER A 18 -0.47 -7.92 -7.15
C SER A 18 -1.47 -8.68 -6.29
N ASP A 19 -1.08 -9.88 -5.87
CA ASP A 19 -1.98 -10.78 -5.12
C ASP A 19 -1.77 -10.67 -3.60
N ILE A 20 -0.93 -9.74 -3.12
CA ILE A 20 -0.49 -9.71 -1.73
C ILE A 20 -0.56 -8.31 -1.14
N THR A 21 -1.23 -8.17 0.00
CA THR A 21 -1.23 -6.96 0.83
C THR A 21 -1.00 -7.33 2.30
N TYR A 22 -0.01 -6.72 2.94
CA TYR A 22 0.28 -6.92 4.36
C TYR A 22 -0.44 -5.90 5.23
N ARG A 23 -1.36 -6.39 6.07
CA ARG A 23 -2.13 -5.56 7.00
C ARG A 23 -1.34 -5.38 8.30
N ILE A 24 -1.02 -4.15 8.64
CA ILE A 24 -0.26 -3.82 9.87
C ILE A 24 -1.23 -3.47 11.01
N TYR A 25 -2.29 -2.72 10.71
CA TYR A 25 -3.33 -2.38 11.65
C TYR A 25 -4.68 -2.32 10.94
N ASP A 26 -5.75 -2.56 11.68
CA ASP A 26 -7.07 -2.78 11.08
C ASP A 26 -8.25 -2.15 11.82
N TYR A 27 -8.00 -1.26 12.77
CA TYR A 27 -9.05 -0.61 13.57
C TYR A 27 -9.96 -1.60 14.30
N ASP A 28 -9.38 -2.69 14.83
CA ASP A 28 -10.08 -3.77 15.53
C ASP A 28 -11.30 -4.34 14.78
N ARG A 29 -11.27 -4.26 13.44
CA ARG A 29 -12.37 -4.76 12.61
C ARG A 29 -12.45 -6.28 12.70
N ARG A 30 -13.68 -6.74 12.86
CA ARG A 30 -14.01 -8.16 12.89
C ARG A 30 -14.36 -8.65 11.50
N ASP A 31 -13.91 -9.85 11.19
CA ASP A 31 -14.33 -10.58 10.00
C ASP A 31 -15.82 -10.89 10.10
N LYS A 32 -16.57 -10.61 9.03
CA LYS A 32 -18.04 -10.75 9.02
C LYS A 32 -18.50 -12.20 9.12
N LYS A 33 -17.67 -13.17 8.73
CA LYS A 33 -18.02 -14.60 8.72
C LYS A 33 -17.72 -15.27 10.05
N THR A 34 -16.56 -14.96 10.64
CA THR A 34 -16.05 -15.61 11.85
C THR A 34 -16.28 -14.79 13.12
N GLY A 35 -16.53 -13.47 13.00
CA GLY A 35 -16.66 -12.56 14.14
C GLY A 35 -15.34 -12.25 14.85
N GLN A 36 -14.22 -12.81 14.40
CA GLN A 36 -12.90 -12.61 15.02
C GLN A 36 -12.17 -11.42 14.40
N LEU A 37 -11.16 -10.88 15.11
CA LEU A 37 -10.28 -9.86 14.54
C LEU A 37 -9.62 -10.38 13.26
N ARG A 38 -9.57 -9.55 12.22
CA ARG A 38 -8.91 -9.93 10.97
C ARG A 38 -7.41 -10.08 11.19
N GLN A 39 -6.81 -11.05 10.50
CA GLN A 39 -5.39 -11.34 10.61
C GLN A 39 -4.52 -10.13 10.21
N LEU A 40 -3.51 -9.87 11.04
CA LEU A 40 -2.41 -8.94 10.79
C LEU A 40 -1.18 -9.71 10.33
N HIS A 41 -0.37 -9.11 9.46
CA HIS A 41 0.82 -9.70 8.85
C HIS A 41 2.11 -9.00 9.31
N LEU A 42 2.30 -8.86 10.63
CA LEU A 42 3.35 -7.98 11.19
C LEU A 42 4.78 -8.38 10.82
N ARG A 43 5.09 -9.69 10.81
CA ARG A 43 6.44 -10.17 10.42
C ARG A 43 6.73 -9.88 8.96
N GLN A 44 5.83 -10.29 8.06
CA GLN A 44 5.98 -10.07 6.64
C GLN A 44 6.03 -8.57 6.31
N ALA A 45 5.19 -7.76 6.96
CA ALA A 45 5.24 -6.30 6.82
C ALA A 45 6.60 -5.75 7.25
N LYS A 46 7.15 -6.20 8.39
CA LYS A 46 8.48 -5.78 8.86
C LYS A 46 9.58 -6.12 7.84
N ASP A 47 9.50 -7.31 7.22
CA ASP A 47 10.53 -7.78 6.29
C ASP A 47 10.53 -6.99 4.96
N VAL A 48 9.42 -6.34 4.60
CA VAL A 48 9.28 -5.60 3.32
C VAL A 48 9.10 -4.08 3.48
N THR A 49 9.05 -3.57 4.72
CA THR A 49 8.90 -2.12 4.96
C THR A 49 10.27 -1.44 4.91
N THR A 50 10.39 -0.40 4.07
CA THR A 50 11.60 0.43 4.03
C THR A 50 11.62 1.43 5.18
N VAL A 51 12.66 1.39 6.01
CA VAL A 51 12.89 2.31 7.13
C VAL A 51 14.37 2.77 7.14
N PRO A 52 14.68 4.08 7.25
CA PRO A 52 13.75 5.20 7.36
C PRO A 52 12.95 5.40 6.07
N PHE A 53 11.79 6.06 6.20
CA PHE A 53 11.05 6.49 5.02
C PHE A 53 11.85 7.55 4.26
N THR A 54 11.92 7.39 2.94
CA THR A 54 12.53 8.36 2.03
C THR A 54 11.49 8.77 1.01
N GLU A 55 11.29 10.08 0.85
CA GLU A 55 10.31 10.60 -0.08
C GLU A 55 10.71 10.29 -1.53
N PRO A 56 9.84 9.61 -2.31
CA PRO A 56 10.15 9.27 -3.70
C PRO A 56 10.34 10.54 -4.53
N GLN A 57 11.48 10.63 -5.23
CA GLN A 57 11.72 11.71 -6.18
C GLN A 57 11.00 11.39 -7.50
N ILE A 58 9.78 11.89 -7.67
CA ILE A 58 9.04 11.77 -8.92
C ILE A 58 9.53 12.89 -9.85
N THR A 59 10.53 12.60 -10.67
CA THR A 59 10.86 13.50 -11.80
C THR A 59 9.93 13.13 -12.95
N PRO A 60 8.96 13.97 -13.34
CA PRO A 60 8.20 13.71 -14.55
C PRO A 60 9.14 13.75 -15.75
N PRO A 61 9.06 12.80 -16.70
CA PRO A 61 9.85 12.89 -17.92
C PRO A 61 9.47 14.16 -18.66
N LEU A 62 10.43 15.08 -18.81
CA LEU A 62 10.34 16.23 -19.72
C LEU A 62 10.38 15.71 -21.16
N SER A 63 9.26 15.18 -21.67
CA SER A 63 8.83 15.27 -23.08
C SER A 63 7.64 14.34 -23.34
N MET A 64 6.71 14.89 -24.14
CA MET A 64 5.76 14.20 -25.01
C MET A 64 4.34 13.98 -24.46
N MET A 65 3.58 15.09 -24.42
CA MET A 65 2.19 15.08 -24.87
C MET A 65 1.79 16.48 -25.34
N VAL A 66 2.27 16.88 -26.52
CA VAL A 66 1.49 17.76 -27.39
C VAL A 66 0.59 16.83 -28.19
N ILE A 67 -0.71 16.85 -27.93
CA ILE A 67 -1.70 16.31 -28.87
C ILE A 67 -2.78 17.36 -29.02
N GLN A 68 -2.93 17.81 -30.26
CA GLN A 68 -4.03 18.56 -30.81
C GLN A 68 -5.26 17.66 -30.98
#